data_AF-A0A7N6ATT9-F1
#
_entry.id   AF-A0A7N6ATT9-F1
#
_cell.length_a   1.000
_cell.length_b   1.000
_cell.length_c   1.000
_cell.angle_alpha   90.00
_cell.angle_beta   90.00
_cell.angle_gamma   90.00
#
_symmetry.space_group_name_H-M   'P 1'
#
loop_
_entity.id
_entity.type
_entity.pdbx_description
1 polymer ?
#
loop_
_entity_poly.entity_id
_entity_poly.type
_entity_poly.pdbx_seq_one_letter_code
_entity_poly.pdbx_strand_id
1 'polypeptide(L)'
;MIHELLLALSGYPGTIFTWNKRTGLQVSQDLPFLHPSETSVLNRLCKLGSDYIRFTEFIEQHTGHVHQQEHHANQPSQTGLHGIYLRAFCTGLDSMLQPYRQALLDLEQEFLGDPHLTISHVNYKLDQFQLLFPSVIVVVETIKSQKIHGCQILETVYKHSCGGLPPVRMALEKILAVCHGVMYKQLAAWMLHGLLLDQSEEFFVKQGPSAGGAAANQEEEEEDLGLGGLSGKQLRELQDLRLIEEENMLAPSLQQFSLRTEMLPSYIPIRVAEKILFVGESVQMFENHNHSPSRAGSILKHQEDMFAAELHKLKQQPLFSLVDFENLIDRIRSTVAEHLWTLMVEESELLEQLKIIKDFYLLGRGELYQVFIDLAQQMLKTPPTAVTEHDVNVAFQQAAHKVLLDDDNLLPLLHLTVDYQGKDSKATPPQDTSPRESPPTGWAALGLTYKVQWPLHILFTPAVLEKLNRTYLILRVLKLRLVPIYPIK
;
A
#
# COMPACT_ATOMS: atom_id res chain seq x y z
N MET A 1 13.79 -7.93 53.55
CA MET A 1 12.77 -7.10 52.89
C MET A 1 13.30 -6.39 51.64
N ILE A 2 14.46 -5.71 51.68
CA ILE A 2 15.01 -5.04 50.48
C ILE A 2 15.32 -6.04 49.35
N HIS A 3 15.87 -7.21 49.67
CA HIS A 3 16.06 -8.29 48.68
C HIS A 3 14.74 -8.72 48.01
N GLU A 4 13.70 -8.98 48.81
CA GLU A 4 12.34 -9.29 48.30
C GLU A 4 11.75 -8.14 47.46
N LEU A 5 12.05 -6.89 47.81
CA LEU A 5 11.61 -5.72 47.05
C LEU A 5 12.31 -5.66 45.68
N LEU A 6 13.63 -5.90 45.62
CA LEU A 6 14.38 -5.94 44.36
C LEU A 6 13.90 -7.10 43.48
N LEU A 7 13.64 -8.28 44.05
CA LEU A 7 13.04 -9.41 43.31
C LEU A 7 11.66 -9.05 42.74
N ALA A 8 10.81 -8.40 43.54
CA ALA A 8 9.49 -7.98 43.11
C ALA A 8 9.53 -6.90 42.01
N LEU A 9 10.50 -5.97 42.08
CA LEU A 9 10.75 -4.97 41.04
C LEU A 9 11.33 -5.56 39.75
N SER A 10 12.05 -6.68 39.84
CA SER A 10 12.52 -7.48 38.70
C SER A 10 11.42 -8.36 38.10
N GLY A 11 10.22 -8.36 38.67
CA GLY A 11 9.07 -9.09 38.14
C GLY A 11 8.79 -10.45 38.77
N TYR A 12 9.47 -10.80 39.88
CA TYR A 12 9.26 -12.05 40.61
C TYR A 12 8.44 -11.80 41.88
N PRO A 13 7.15 -12.20 41.90
CA PRO A 13 6.31 -12.04 43.08
C PRO A 13 6.81 -12.91 44.25
N GLY A 14 6.68 -12.38 45.47
CA GLY A 14 7.07 -13.07 46.70
C GLY A 14 5.90 -13.24 47.67
N THR A 15 6.23 -13.64 48.91
CA THR A 15 5.25 -13.75 50.00
C THR A 15 4.93 -12.40 50.64
N ILE A 16 5.90 -11.48 50.64
CA ILE A 16 5.74 -10.10 51.14
C ILE A 16 5.10 -9.21 50.07
N PHE A 17 5.51 -9.38 48.81
CA PHE A 17 5.01 -8.64 47.66
C PHE A 17 4.22 -9.58 46.75
N THR A 18 2.90 -9.62 46.95
CA THR A 18 2.01 -10.52 46.21
C THR A 18 1.56 -9.92 44.89
N TRP A 19 1.48 -10.74 43.84
CA TRP A 19 0.97 -10.33 42.53
C TRP A 19 -0.51 -10.66 42.36
N ASN A 20 -1.28 -9.66 41.93
CA ASN A 20 -2.68 -9.85 41.53
C ASN A 20 -2.87 -9.31 40.10
N LYS A 21 -3.47 -10.13 39.23
CA LYS A 21 -3.70 -9.78 37.82
C LYS A 21 -4.51 -8.48 37.63
N ARG A 22 -5.38 -8.13 38.58
CA ARG A 22 -6.24 -6.92 38.47
C ARG A 22 -5.57 -5.67 39.05
N THR A 23 -4.92 -5.80 40.20
CA THR A 23 -4.41 -4.65 40.96
C THR A 23 -2.90 -4.48 40.88
N GLY A 24 -2.20 -5.41 40.23
CA GLY A 24 -0.75 -5.46 40.15
C GLY A 24 -0.12 -6.02 41.41
N LEU A 25 1.16 -5.68 41.60
CA LEU A 25 1.97 -6.01 42.76
C LEU A 25 1.51 -5.17 43.97
N GLN A 26 1.35 -5.81 45.13
CA GLN A 26 0.93 -5.14 46.37
C GLN A 26 1.74 -5.66 47.56
N VAL A 27 1.96 -4.78 48.54
CA VAL A 27 2.53 -5.16 49.83
C VAL A 27 1.47 -5.84 50.67
N SER A 28 1.83 -6.95 51.33
CA SER A 28 0.95 -7.59 52.31
C SER A 28 0.57 -6.61 53.43
N GLN A 29 -0.72 -6.53 53.77
CA GLN A 29 -1.28 -5.53 54.69
C GLN A 29 -0.94 -5.78 56.18
N ASP A 30 -0.38 -6.96 56.50
CA ASP A 30 -0.21 -7.44 57.87
C ASP A 30 1.26 -7.49 58.33
N LEU A 31 2.06 -6.45 58.01
CA LEU A 31 3.46 -6.36 58.44
C LEU A 31 3.60 -5.43 59.66
N PRO A 32 3.73 -5.97 60.89
CA PRO A 32 3.72 -5.16 62.13
C PRO A 32 4.96 -4.27 62.31
N PHE A 33 5.99 -4.46 61.49
CA PHE A 33 7.26 -3.75 61.57
C PHE A 33 7.41 -2.58 60.58
N LEU A 34 6.39 -2.31 59.74
CA LEU A 34 6.41 -1.21 58.77
C LEU A 34 5.53 -0.06 59.21
N HIS A 35 6.07 1.15 59.13
CA HIS A 35 5.28 2.36 59.34
C HIS A 35 4.34 2.59 58.14
N PRO A 36 3.12 3.13 58.32
CA PRO A 36 2.19 3.39 57.21
C PRO A 36 2.76 4.20 56.04
N SER A 37 3.70 5.11 56.31
CA SER A 37 4.42 5.88 55.28
C SER A 37 5.36 5.01 54.44
N GLU A 38 6.04 4.05 55.06
CA GLU A 38 6.92 3.10 54.36
C GLU A 38 6.09 2.19 53.46
N THR A 39 4.95 1.70 53.96
CA THR A 39 3.98 0.93 53.16
C THR A 39 3.49 1.73 51.96
N SER A 40 3.26 3.05 52.09
CA SER A 40 2.87 3.90 50.98
C SER A 40 3.98 4.03 49.92
N VAL A 41 5.25 4.17 50.33
CA VAL A 41 6.40 4.22 49.41
C VAL A 41 6.61 2.88 48.71
N LEU A 42 6.50 1.78 49.46
CA LEU A 42 6.59 0.43 48.90
C LEU A 42 5.47 0.18 47.87
N ASN A 43 4.23 0.60 48.16
CA ASN A 43 3.15 0.52 47.17
C ASN A 43 3.40 1.38 45.92
N ARG A 44 4.06 2.54 46.05
CA ARG A 44 4.51 3.36 44.90
C ARG A 44 5.53 2.59 44.05
N LEU A 45 6.50 1.93 44.68
CA LEU A 45 7.49 1.09 44.00
C LEU A 45 6.84 -0.16 43.39
N CYS A 46 5.85 -0.77 44.03
CA CYS A 46 5.15 -1.92 43.49
C CYS A 46 4.38 -1.59 42.19
N LYS A 47 3.86 -0.36 42.04
CA LYS A 47 3.28 0.08 40.77
C LYS A 47 4.31 0.05 39.64
N LEU A 48 5.55 0.49 39.91
CA LEU A 48 6.64 0.44 38.94
C LEU A 48 6.96 -1.01 38.53
N GLY A 49 7.08 -1.92 39.49
CA GLY A 49 7.25 -3.36 39.22
C GLY A 49 6.06 -3.96 38.46
N SER A 50 4.85 -3.47 38.70
CA SER A 50 3.66 -3.92 37.97
C SER A 50 3.68 -3.51 36.51
N ASP A 51 4.06 -2.27 36.23
CA ASP A 51 4.20 -1.78 34.86
C ASP A 51 5.35 -2.52 34.15
N TYR A 52 6.45 -2.82 34.86
CA TYR A 52 7.53 -3.65 34.34
C TYR A 52 7.06 -5.04 33.90
N ILE A 53 6.34 -5.77 34.77
CA ILE A 53 5.79 -7.09 34.45
C ILE A 53 4.86 -7.02 33.23
N ARG A 54 4.00 -5.99 33.15
CA ARG A 54 3.12 -5.81 31.98
C ARG A 54 3.89 -5.52 30.70
N PHE A 55 4.99 -4.79 30.76
CA PHE A 55 5.85 -4.56 29.60
C PHE A 55 6.53 -5.86 29.16
N THR A 56 7.08 -6.64 30.09
CA THR A 56 7.73 -7.92 29.75
C THR A 56 6.73 -8.92 29.19
N GLU A 57 5.54 -9.06 29.80
CA GLU A 57 4.45 -9.89 29.27
C GLU A 57 4.06 -9.49 27.84
N PHE A 58 3.96 -8.18 27.58
CA PHE A 58 3.65 -7.66 26.25
C PHE A 58 4.75 -7.94 25.22
N ILE A 59 6.02 -7.76 25.59
CA ILE A 59 7.17 -8.05 24.72
C ILE A 59 7.20 -9.54 24.40
N GLU A 60 7.09 -10.42 25.39
CA GLU A 60 7.12 -11.88 25.21
C GLU A 60 6.00 -12.37 24.29
N GLN A 61 4.79 -11.84 24.46
CA GLN A 61 3.63 -12.18 23.65
C GLN A 61 3.83 -11.88 22.16
N HIS A 62 4.52 -10.79 21.82
CA HIS A 62 4.63 -10.32 20.42
C HIS A 62 5.99 -10.58 19.76
N THR A 63 7.03 -10.96 20.52
CA THR A 63 8.36 -11.32 20.01
C THR A 63 8.63 -12.83 19.99
N GLY A 64 7.93 -13.62 20.82
CA GLY A 64 8.17 -15.07 20.97
C GLY A 64 7.74 -15.95 19.79
N HIS A 65 6.94 -15.44 18.84
CA HIS A 65 6.41 -16.22 17.71
C HIS A 65 7.41 -16.55 16.58
N VAL A 66 8.72 -16.33 16.79
CA VAL A 66 9.74 -16.48 15.73
C VAL A 66 10.06 -17.95 15.38
N HIS A 67 9.75 -18.93 16.23
CA HIS A 67 10.19 -20.33 16.02
C HIS A 67 9.14 -21.30 15.45
N GLN A 68 7.91 -20.88 15.13
CA GLN A 68 6.88 -21.80 14.59
C GLN A 68 6.41 -21.50 13.16
N GLN A 69 6.92 -20.45 12.51
CA GLN A 69 6.46 -20.05 11.17
C GLN A 69 7.21 -20.71 10.00
N GLU A 70 8.18 -21.60 10.22
CA GLU A 70 8.83 -22.32 9.11
C GLU A 70 8.08 -23.59 8.64
N HIS A 71 7.00 -24.04 9.31
CA HIS A 71 6.37 -25.32 8.93
C HIS A 71 4.85 -25.43 8.77
N HIS A 72 4.03 -24.39 8.99
CA HIS A 72 2.60 -24.51 8.66
C HIS A 72 2.03 -23.24 8.01
N ALA A 73 1.98 -23.27 6.68
CA ALA A 73 0.97 -22.58 5.91
C ALA A 73 -0.42 -23.18 6.25
N ASN A 74 -1.44 -22.33 6.30
CA ASN A 74 -2.86 -22.61 6.54
C ASN A 74 -3.32 -22.76 7.99
N GLN A 75 -3.46 -21.61 8.69
CA GLN A 75 -4.65 -21.31 9.49
C GLN A 75 -4.98 -19.81 9.42
N PRO A 76 -6.17 -19.41 8.93
CA PRO A 76 -6.65 -18.05 9.02
C PRO A 76 -7.43 -17.89 10.35
N SER A 77 -6.74 -17.49 11.43
CA SER A 77 -7.38 -16.93 12.64
C SER A 77 -6.36 -16.59 13.74
N GLN A 78 -5.45 -15.63 13.48
CA GLN A 78 -4.84 -14.89 14.59
C GLN A 78 -5.62 -13.58 14.79
N THR A 79 -6.70 -13.65 15.57
CA THR A 79 -7.55 -12.51 15.98
C THR A 79 -6.85 -11.58 16.99
N GLY A 80 -5.52 -11.57 16.99
CA GLY A 80 -4.65 -10.80 17.88
C GLY A 80 -3.75 -9.83 17.13
N LEU A 81 -3.18 -8.89 17.88
CA LEU A 81 -2.16 -7.95 17.39
C LEU A 81 -0.95 -8.72 16.83
N HIS A 82 -0.64 -8.49 15.55
CA HIS A 82 0.48 -9.09 14.84
C HIS A 82 1.07 -8.06 13.88
N GLY A 83 2.30 -8.29 13.41
CA GLY A 83 2.95 -7.40 12.45
C GLY A 83 4.42 -7.09 12.75
N ILE A 84 5.16 -6.69 11.71
CA ILE A 84 6.57 -6.32 11.81
C ILE A 84 6.77 -5.00 12.55
N TYR A 85 5.82 -4.07 12.47
CA TYR A 85 5.88 -2.80 13.22
C TYR A 85 5.68 -3.00 14.71
N LEU A 86 4.78 -3.93 15.08
CA LEU A 86 4.55 -4.30 16.48
C LEU A 86 5.80 -4.95 17.09
N ARG A 87 6.46 -5.85 16.35
CA ARG A 87 7.73 -6.45 16.76
C ARG A 87 8.80 -5.40 16.98
N ALA A 88 8.96 -4.46 16.03
CA ALA A 88 9.92 -3.37 16.17
C ALA A 88 9.60 -2.45 17.35
N PHE A 89 8.32 -2.19 17.63
CA PHE A 89 7.90 -1.47 18.82
C PHE A 89 8.30 -2.21 20.10
N CYS A 90 8.10 -3.53 20.17
CA CYS A 90 8.52 -4.34 21.31
C CYS A 90 10.05 -4.33 21.49
N THR A 91 10.83 -4.39 20.41
CA THR A 91 12.30 -4.23 20.47
C THR A 91 12.72 -2.85 20.99
N GLY A 92 12.02 -1.79 20.57
CA GLY A 92 12.24 -0.44 21.08
C GLY A 92 11.89 -0.33 22.57
N LEU A 93 10.76 -0.91 22.98
CA LEU A 93 10.32 -0.96 24.37
C LEU A 93 11.32 -1.72 25.26
N ASP A 94 11.82 -2.86 24.79
CA ASP A 94 12.84 -3.62 25.50
C ASP A 94 14.15 -2.83 25.69
N SER A 95 14.57 -2.11 24.65
CA SER A 95 15.74 -1.22 24.70
C SER A 95 15.55 -0.08 25.72
N MET A 96 14.32 0.43 25.87
CA MET A 96 13.96 1.44 26.86
C MET A 96 13.97 0.91 28.29
N LEU A 97 13.72 -0.39 28.50
CA LEU A 97 13.79 -1.04 29.82
C LEU A 97 15.23 -1.33 30.27
N GLN A 98 16.21 -1.29 29.37
CA GLN A 98 17.60 -1.63 29.71
C GLN A 98 18.22 -0.76 30.82
N PRO A 99 18.04 0.57 30.83
CA PRO A 99 18.52 1.40 31.94
C PRO A 99 17.86 1.08 33.28
N TYR A 100 16.59 0.62 33.27
CA TYR A 100 15.91 0.18 34.49
C TYR A 100 16.50 -1.13 35.01
N ARG A 101 16.74 -2.11 34.13
CA ARG A 101 17.42 -3.36 34.50
C ARG A 101 18.82 -3.09 35.06
N GLN A 102 19.57 -2.18 34.44
CA GLN A 102 20.88 -1.78 34.94
C GLN A 102 20.79 -1.14 36.33
N ALA A 103 19.83 -0.23 36.56
CA ALA A 103 19.63 0.37 37.87
C ALA A 103 19.28 -0.65 38.96
N LEU A 104 18.55 -1.72 38.62
CA LEU A 104 18.28 -2.82 39.56
C LEU A 104 19.54 -3.63 39.88
N LEU A 105 20.39 -3.91 38.89
CA LEU A 105 21.68 -4.58 39.11
C LEU A 105 22.62 -3.72 39.97
N ASP A 106 22.67 -2.41 39.72
CA ASP A 106 23.47 -1.48 40.52
C ASP A 106 22.99 -1.47 41.98
N LEU A 107 21.66 -1.45 42.20
CA LEU A 107 21.07 -1.53 43.54
C LEU A 107 21.34 -2.87 44.24
N GLU A 108 21.36 -3.98 43.50
CA GLU A 108 21.73 -5.30 44.04
C GLU A 108 23.20 -5.32 44.48
N GLN A 109 24.11 -4.76 43.69
CA GLN A 109 25.52 -4.64 44.06
C GLN A 109 25.72 -3.73 45.29
N GLU A 110 25.00 -2.60 45.33
CA GLU A 110 25.01 -1.70 46.50
C GLU A 110 24.47 -2.41 47.76
N PHE A 111 23.45 -3.27 47.63
CA PHE A 111 22.92 -4.07 48.75
C PHE A 111 23.89 -5.17 49.22
N LEU A 112 24.65 -5.80 48.32
CA LEU A 112 25.69 -6.76 48.69
C LEU A 112 26.87 -6.08 49.42
N GLY A 113 27.17 -4.81 49.08
CA GLY A 113 28.19 -4.01 49.74
C GLY A 113 27.75 -3.43 51.08
N ASP A 114 26.48 -3.01 51.20
CA ASP A 114 25.88 -2.48 52.42
C ASP A 114 24.51 -3.14 52.71
N PRO A 115 24.45 -4.10 53.65
CA PRO A 115 23.21 -4.73 54.08
C PRO A 115 22.19 -3.79 54.73
N HIS A 116 22.58 -2.56 55.10
CA HIS A 116 21.72 -1.55 55.73
C HIS A 116 21.08 -0.58 54.73
N LEU A 117 21.08 -0.91 53.43
CA LEU A 117 20.44 -0.11 52.39
C LEU A 117 18.98 0.23 52.73
N THR A 118 18.62 1.52 52.66
CA THR A 118 17.28 1.99 53.03
C THR A 118 16.31 2.01 51.85
N ILE A 119 15.01 1.87 52.13
CA ILE A 119 13.93 1.98 51.12
C ILE A 119 13.96 3.34 50.42
N SER A 120 14.29 4.40 51.16
CA SER A 120 14.40 5.76 50.62
C SER A 120 15.45 5.88 49.52
N HIS A 121 16.58 5.18 49.66
CA HIS A 121 17.63 5.16 48.65
C HIS A 121 17.18 4.45 47.37
N VAL A 122 16.51 3.29 47.51
CA VAL A 122 15.90 2.56 46.38
C VAL A 122 14.88 3.46 45.67
N ASN A 123 14.02 4.15 46.43
CA ASN A 123 13.02 5.05 45.87
C ASN A 123 13.65 6.25 45.13
N TYR A 124 14.75 6.81 45.63
CA TYR A 124 15.48 7.89 44.97
C TYR A 124 16.11 7.43 43.65
N LYS A 125 16.81 6.28 43.65
CA LYS A 125 17.46 5.72 42.44
C LYS A 125 16.45 5.38 41.34
N LEU A 126 15.24 4.98 41.71
CA LEU A 126 14.19 4.59 40.76
C LEU A 126 13.22 5.72 40.39
N ASP A 127 13.35 6.92 40.96
CA ASP A 127 12.38 8.01 40.81
C ASP A 127 12.17 8.42 39.34
N GLN A 128 13.25 8.42 38.55
CA GLN A 128 13.19 8.74 37.11
C GLN A 128 12.25 7.82 36.31
N PHE A 129 12.14 6.54 36.71
CA PHE A 129 11.31 5.56 36.02
C PHE A 129 9.84 5.67 36.40
N GLN A 130 9.55 6.26 37.57
CA GLN A 130 8.18 6.45 38.05
C GLN A 130 7.42 7.49 37.24
N LEU A 131 8.12 8.39 36.55
CA LEU A 131 7.52 9.30 35.58
C LEU A 131 7.42 8.67 34.18
N LEU A 132 8.44 7.89 33.81
CA LEU A 132 8.56 7.29 32.47
C LEU A 132 7.52 6.19 32.24
N PHE A 133 7.44 5.21 33.14
CA PHE A 133 6.64 3.99 32.93
C PHE A 133 5.14 4.28 32.79
N PRO A 134 4.51 5.16 33.62
CA PRO A 134 3.10 5.50 33.44
C PRO A 134 2.79 6.20 32.12
N SER A 135 3.76 6.92 31.55
CA SER A 135 3.57 7.57 30.25
C SER A 135 3.63 6.55 29.10
N VAL A 136 4.52 5.56 29.20
CA VAL A 136 4.71 4.52 28.18
C VAL A 136 3.62 3.44 28.26
N ILE A 137 3.14 3.09 29.46
CA ILE A 137 2.05 2.12 29.61
C ILE A 137 0.76 2.60 28.95
N VAL A 138 0.48 3.91 28.96
CA VAL A 138 -0.65 4.49 28.23
C VAL A 138 -0.53 4.22 26.73
N VAL A 139 0.68 4.30 26.16
CA VAL A 139 0.91 3.97 24.73
C VAL A 139 0.63 2.49 24.47
N VAL A 140 1.15 1.59 25.32
CA VAL A 140 0.92 0.14 25.20
C VAL A 140 -0.56 -0.21 25.31
N GLU A 141 -1.27 0.38 26.28
CA GLU A 141 -2.71 0.17 26.47
C GLU A 141 -3.53 0.77 25.32
N THR A 142 -3.09 1.88 24.73
CA THR A 142 -3.72 2.46 23.53
C THR A 142 -3.58 1.51 22.34
N ILE A 143 -2.39 0.94 22.12
CA ILE A 143 -2.13 -0.06 21.08
C ILE A 143 -3.01 -1.30 21.29
N LYS A 144 -3.11 -1.81 22.52
CA LYS A 144 -3.95 -2.97 22.87
C LYS A 144 -5.45 -2.71 22.70
N SER A 145 -5.95 -1.61 23.25
CA SER A 145 -7.38 -1.30 23.28
C SER A 145 -7.95 -0.96 21.91
N GLN A 146 -7.20 -0.21 21.11
CA GLN A 146 -7.62 0.20 19.76
C GLN A 146 -7.22 -0.80 18.67
N LYS A 147 -6.50 -1.87 19.02
CA LYS A 147 -5.96 -2.87 18.09
C LYS A 147 -5.18 -2.22 16.93
N ILE A 148 -4.29 -1.31 17.27
CA ILE A 148 -3.54 -0.50 16.30
C ILE A 148 -2.61 -1.41 15.49
N HIS A 149 -2.63 -1.25 14.17
CA HIS A 149 -1.92 -2.12 13.23
C HIS A 149 -0.94 -1.37 12.34
N GLY A 150 0.17 -2.01 11.97
CA GLY A 150 1.15 -1.50 11.01
C GLY A 150 1.66 -0.09 11.28
N CYS A 151 1.70 0.74 10.23
CA CYS A 151 2.17 2.13 10.30
C CYS A 151 1.38 3.04 11.26
N GLN A 152 0.16 2.67 11.70
CA GLN A 152 -0.56 3.44 12.72
C GLN A 152 0.13 3.42 14.09
N ILE A 153 0.97 2.40 14.34
CA ILE A 153 1.83 2.35 15.53
C ILE A 153 2.81 3.53 15.50
N LEU A 154 3.37 3.86 14.33
CA LEU A 154 4.25 5.03 14.16
C LEU A 154 3.53 6.32 14.52
N GLU A 155 2.30 6.48 14.05
CA GLU A 155 1.48 7.66 14.34
C GLU A 155 1.18 7.79 15.84
N THR A 156 0.81 6.68 16.48
CA THR A 156 0.51 6.66 17.91
C THR A 156 1.72 7.05 18.74
N VAL A 157 2.87 6.41 18.48
CA VAL A 157 4.13 6.71 19.19
C VAL A 157 4.56 8.17 18.93
N TYR A 158 4.41 8.67 17.70
CA TYR A 158 4.71 10.06 17.35
C TYR A 158 3.82 11.07 18.09
N LYS A 159 2.51 10.84 18.14
CA LYS A 159 1.58 11.72 18.88
C LYS A 159 1.93 11.78 20.36
N HIS A 160 2.29 10.65 20.96
CA HIS A 160 2.71 10.60 22.36
C HIS A 160 4.12 11.17 22.59
N SER A 161 5.03 11.12 21.60
CA SER A 161 6.38 11.70 21.72
C SER A 161 6.37 13.23 21.71
N CYS A 162 5.33 13.83 21.14
CA CYS A 162 5.09 15.29 21.18
C CYS A 162 4.71 15.82 22.57
N GLY A 163 4.64 14.96 23.59
CA GLY A 163 4.43 15.35 24.98
C GLY A 163 5.54 16.24 25.56
N GLY A 164 5.22 16.99 26.63
CA GLY A 164 6.11 18.01 27.20
C GLY A 164 7.21 17.50 28.15
N LEU A 165 7.25 16.21 28.47
CA LEU A 165 8.21 15.64 29.42
C LEU A 165 9.48 15.15 28.70
N PRO A 166 10.67 15.76 28.91
CA PRO A 166 11.87 15.42 28.14
C PRO A 166 12.30 13.94 28.23
N PRO A 167 12.33 13.29 29.42
CA PRO A 167 12.73 11.89 29.51
C PRO A 167 11.79 10.94 28.75
N VAL A 168 10.48 11.22 28.80
CA VAL A 168 9.45 10.45 28.10
C VAL A 168 9.57 10.65 26.59
N ARG A 169 9.72 11.91 26.16
CA ARG A 169 9.93 12.25 24.76
C ARG A 169 11.14 11.53 24.17
N MET A 170 12.29 11.60 24.84
CA MET A 170 13.51 10.93 24.38
C MET A 170 13.35 9.40 24.30
N ALA A 171 12.63 8.80 25.25
CA ALA A 171 12.32 7.37 25.22
C ALA A 171 11.42 6.99 24.03
N LEU A 172 10.33 7.74 23.82
CA LEU A 172 9.41 7.50 22.70
C LEU A 172 10.04 7.79 21.35
N GLU A 173 10.90 8.81 21.23
CA GLU A 173 11.68 9.10 20.02
C GLU A 173 12.63 7.94 19.66
N LYS A 174 13.28 7.32 20.66
CA LYS A 174 14.11 6.12 20.43
C LYS A 174 13.28 4.93 19.95
N ILE A 175 12.11 4.70 20.56
CA ILE A 175 11.19 3.64 20.12
C ILE A 175 10.73 3.92 18.68
N LEU A 176 10.35 5.16 18.39
CA LEU A 176 9.93 5.58 17.07
C LEU A 176 11.04 5.37 16.02
N ALA A 177 12.29 5.67 16.33
CA ALA A 177 13.43 5.45 15.43
C ALA A 177 13.61 3.97 15.08
N VAL A 178 13.42 3.04 16.04
CA VAL A 178 13.45 1.60 15.78
C VAL A 178 12.33 1.20 14.82
N CYS A 179 11.11 1.71 15.02
CA CYS A 179 9.98 1.45 14.13
C CYS A 179 10.16 2.08 12.74
N HIS A 180 10.71 3.30 12.63
CA HIS A 180 11.10 3.89 11.34
C HIS A 180 12.14 3.05 10.62
N GLY A 181 12.99 2.32 11.34
CA GLY A 181 13.93 1.37 10.75
C GLY A 181 13.25 0.27 9.92
N VAL A 182 12.00 -0.10 10.23
CA VAL A 182 11.16 -1.00 9.42
C VAL A 182 10.60 -0.27 8.21
N MET A 183 10.08 0.94 8.40
CA MET A 183 9.57 1.79 7.33
C MET A 183 10.62 2.06 6.26
N TYR A 184 11.85 2.43 6.65
CA TYR A 184 12.97 2.64 5.71
C TYR A 184 13.36 1.35 4.97
N LYS A 185 13.20 0.19 5.59
CA LYS A 185 13.47 -1.10 4.92
C LYS A 185 12.40 -1.40 3.86
N GLN A 186 11.13 -1.17 4.16
CA GLN A 186 10.05 -1.30 3.18
C GLN A 186 10.18 -0.27 2.06
N LEU A 187 10.53 0.98 2.39
CA LEU A 187 10.80 2.02 1.39
C LEU A 187 11.97 1.69 0.48
N ALA A 188 13.07 1.15 1.01
CA ALA A 188 14.20 0.73 0.19
C ALA A 188 13.80 -0.40 -0.76
N ALA A 189 13.09 -1.43 -0.25
CA ALA A 189 12.60 -2.53 -1.08
C ALA A 189 11.69 -2.05 -2.22
N TRP A 190 10.76 -1.16 -1.90
CA TRP A 190 9.79 -0.62 -2.85
C TRP A 190 10.41 0.36 -3.86
N MET A 191 11.18 1.34 -3.39
CA MET A 191 11.68 2.42 -4.24
C MET A 191 12.93 2.06 -5.03
N LEU A 192 13.73 1.09 -4.57
CA LEU A 192 14.96 0.68 -5.26
C LEU A 192 14.76 -0.55 -6.13
N HIS A 193 13.87 -1.46 -5.72
CA HIS A 193 13.67 -2.75 -6.38
C HIS A 193 12.21 -3.02 -6.79
N GLY A 194 11.26 -2.10 -6.56
CA GLY A 194 9.84 -2.33 -6.89
C GLY A 194 9.15 -3.44 -6.06
N LEU A 195 9.82 -4.00 -5.05
CA LEU A 195 9.32 -5.14 -4.29
C LEU A 195 8.45 -4.68 -3.11
N LEU A 196 7.18 -5.07 -3.13
CA LEU A 196 6.24 -4.83 -2.02
C LEU A 196 6.31 -5.97 -0.98
N LEU A 197 7.20 -5.82 -0.01
CA LEU A 197 7.36 -6.78 1.11
C LEU A 197 6.37 -6.47 2.25
N ASP A 198 5.11 -6.85 2.08
CA ASP A 198 4.04 -6.53 3.03
C ASP A 198 3.06 -7.69 3.30
N GLN A 199 3.54 -8.75 3.96
CA GLN A 199 2.74 -9.95 4.26
C GLN A 199 1.55 -9.69 5.20
N SER A 200 1.63 -8.67 6.04
CA SER A 200 0.62 -8.35 7.05
C SER A 200 -0.15 -7.07 6.73
N GLU A 201 -0.05 -6.54 5.51
CA GLU A 201 -0.78 -5.36 5.07
C GLU A 201 -0.57 -4.12 5.99
N GLU A 202 0.67 -3.88 6.37
CA GLU A 202 1.06 -2.84 7.33
C GLU A 202 1.58 -1.56 6.65
N PHE A 203 1.95 -1.64 5.38
CA PHE A 203 2.51 -0.52 4.63
C PHE A 203 1.40 0.35 4.01
N PHE A 204 1.72 1.62 3.74
CA PHE A 204 0.77 2.56 3.17
C PHE A 204 0.63 2.45 1.64
N VAL A 205 1.41 1.58 0.98
CA VAL A 205 1.22 1.19 -0.43
C VAL A 205 0.60 -0.21 -0.44
N LYS A 206 -0.51 -0.38 -1.15
CA LYS A 206 -1.17 -1.68 -1.33
C LYS A 206 -1.21 -2.06 -2.80
N GLN A 207 -1.16 -3.36 -3.08
CA GLN A 207 -1.42 -3.88 -4.42
C GLN A 207 -2.95 -3.95 -4.64
N GLY A 208 -3.44 -3.39 -5.75
CA GLY A 208 -4.83 -3.55 -6.21
C GLY A 208 -5.10 -4.97 -6.73
N PRO A 209 -6.38 -5.37 -6.86
CA PRO A 209 -6.74 -6.67 -7.41
C PRO A 209 -6.18 -6.80 -8.84
N SER A 210 -5.21 -7.68 -9.02
CA SER A 210 -4.60 -7.94 -10.32
C SER A 210 -5.62 -8.60 -11.24
N ALA A 211 -5.99 -7.94 -12.33
CA ALA A 211 -6.73 -8.55 -13.44
C ALA A 211 -5.80 -9.50 -14.20
N GLY A 212 -5.53 -10.69 -13.64
CA GLY A 212 -4.70 -11.73 -14.25
C GLY A 212 -3.79 -12.40 -13.24
N GLY A 213 -4.24 -13.54 -12.72
CA GLY A 213 -3.49 -14.35 -11.75
C GLY A 213 -4.40 -15.21 -10.88
N ALA A 214 -5.40 -15.87 -11.49
CA ALA A 214 -6.18 -16.89 -10.79
C ALA A 214 -5.29 -18.13 -10.56
N ALA A 215 -4.57 -18.16 -9.46
CA ALA A 215 -4.28 -19.42 -8.77
C ALA A 215 -5.57 -19.79 -8.02
N ALA A 216 -6.49 -20.41 -8.73
CA ALA A 216 -7.74 -20.93 -8.18
C ALA A 216 -7.44 -22.18 -7.34
N ASN A 217 -7.27 -22.01 -6.04
CA ASN A 217 -7.92 -22.90 -5.08
C ASN A 217 -9.23 -22.21 -4.69
N GLN A 218 -10.27 -22.45 -5.47
CA GLN A 218 -11.64 -22.22 -5.04
C GLN A 218 -12.23 -23.59 -4.77
N GLU A 219 -12.29 -23.93 -3.48
CA GLU A 219 -13.21 -24.94 -2.99
C GLU A 219 -14.61 -24.34 -3.11
N GLU A 220 -15.45 -24.99 -3.90
CA GLU A 220 -16.88 -24.74 -3.98
C GLU A 220 -17.51 -25.16 -2.64
N GLU A 221 -18.06 -24.21 -1.89
CA GLU A 221 -19.11 -24.49 -0.91
C GLU A 221 -20.38 -23.75 -1.36
N GLU A 222 -21.28 -24.51 -1.99
CA GLU A 222 -22.69 -24.16 -2.15
C GLU A 222 -23.36 -24.11 -0.77
N GLU A 223 -23.87 -22.95 -0.35
CA GLU A 223 -25.06 -22.88 0.51
C GLU A 223 -25.97 -21.74 0.03
N ASP A 224 -26.94 -22.12 -0.80
CA ASP A 224 -28.22 -21.43 -0.95
C ASP A 224 -28.97 -21.48 0.39
N LEU A 225 -29.61 -20.39 0.81
CA LEU A 225 -30.91 -20.38 1.51
C LEU A 225 -31.42 -18.94 1.77
N GLY A 226 -32.41 -18.50 0.98
CA GLY A 226 -33.65 -17.91 1.53
C GLY A 226 -33.82 -16.38 1.67
N LEU A 227 -34.62 -15.81 0.76
CA LEU A 227 -35.62 -14.71 0.88
C LEU A 227 -35.64 -13.82 2.15
N GLY A 228 -35.46 -12.49 1.97
CA GLY A 228 -36.11 -11.48 2.83
C GLY A 228 -35.42 -10.11 2.96
N GLY A 229 -35.92 -9.09 2.25
CA GLY A 229 -35.96 -7.68 2.65
C GLY A 229 -34.63 -6.94 2.93
N LEU A 230 -34.13 -6.19 1.95
CA LEU A 230 -33.01 -5.26 2.12
C LEU A 230 -33.43 -3.99 2.91
N SER A 231 -32.66 -3.65 3.94
CA SER A 231 -32.82 -2.42 4.72
C SER A 231 -32.20 -1.22 3.99
N GLY A 232 -32.75 -0.01 4.17
CA GLY A 232 -32.32 1.22 3.49
C GLY A 232 -30.86 1.64 3.70
N LYS A 233 -30.14 1.01 4.64
CA LYS A 233 -28.68 1.17 4.81
C LYS A 233 -27.88 0.33 3.79
N GLN A 234 -28.34 -0.88 3.48
CA GLN A 234 -27.73 -1.76 2.47
C GLN A 234 -27.93 -1.20 1.04
N LEU A 235 -29.02 -0.48 0.79
CA LEU A 235 -29.23 0.22 -0.49
C LEU A 235 -28.26 1.39 -0.71
N ARG A 236 -27.81 2.04 0.37
CA ARG A 236 -26.86 3.15 0.30
C ARG A 236 -25.43 2.65 0.15
N GLU A 237 -25.08 1.57 0.85
CA GLU A 237 -23.82 0.83 0.63
C GLU A 237 -23.75 0.24 -0.78
N LEU A 238 -24.87 -0.24 -1.35
CA LEU A 238 -24.93 -0.69 -2.75
C LEU A 238 -24.83 0.46 -3.77
N GLN A 239 -25.27 1.68 -3.43
CA GLN A 239 -25.07 2.86 -4.27
C GLN A 239 -23.62 3.37 -4.20
N ASP A 240 -23.01 3.36 -3.01
CA ASP A 240 -21.61 3.75 -2.83
C ASP A 240 -20.68 2.70 -3.46
N LEU A 241 -20.98 1.39 -3.33
CA LEU A 241 -20.30 0.32 -4.07
C LEU A 241 -20.49 0.45 -5.58
N ARG A 242 -21.68 0.82 -6.07
CA ARG A 242 -21.90 1.06 -7.51
C ARG A 242 -21.14 2.26 -8.04
N LEU A 243 -20.96 3.33 -7.27
CA LEU A 243 -20.15 4.48 -7.68
C LEU A 243 -18.66 4.10 -7.73
N ILE A 244 -18.20 3.26 -6.79
CA ILE A 244 -16.84 2.72 -6.78
C ILE A 244 -16.64 1.70 -7.92
N GLU A 245 -17.64 0.87 -8.22
CA GLU A 245 -17.62 -0.04 -9.37
C GLU A 245 -17.69 0.71 -10.69
N GLU A 246 -18.46 1.79 -10.82
CA GLU A 246 -18.49 2.61 -12.04
C GLU A 246 -17.15 3.32 -12.27
N GLU A 247 -16.47 3.81 -11.23
CA GLU A 247 -15.10 4.34 -11.35
C GLU A 247 -14.06 3.24 -11.66
N ASN A 248 -14.19 2.04 -11.08
CA ASN A 248 -13.29 0.92 -11.32
C ASN A 248 -13.55 0.19 -12.67
N MET A 249 -14.77 0.23 -13.19
CA MET A 249 -15.16 -0.34 -14.49
C MET A 249 -14.63 0.51 -15.67
N LEU A 250 -14.21 1.76 -15.41
CA LEU A 250 -13.64 2.66 -16.41
C LEU A 250 -12.11 2.49 -16.60
N ALA A 251 -11.44 1.65 -15.81
CA ALA A 251 -10.00 1.39 -15.98
C ALA A 251 -9.55 -0.02 -15.51
N PRO A 252 -9.88 -1.11 -16.23
CA PRO A 252 -9.67 -2.46 -15.72
C PRO A 252 -8.23 -3.01 -15.75
N SER A 253 -7.15 -2.22 -15.88
CA SER A 253 -5.83 -2.88 -16.06
C SER A 253 -4.53 -2.22 -15.59
N LEU A 254 -4.49 -1.09 -14.86
CA LEU A 254 -3.17 -0.49 -14.52
C LEU A 254 -2.97 0.12 -13.13
N GLN A 255 -3.99 0.30 -12.28
CA GLN A 255 -3.73 0.63 -10.87
C GLN A 255 -3.38 -0.65 -10.10
N GLN A 256 -2.22 -1.23 -10.44
CA GLN A 256 -1.67 -2.35 -9.69
C GLN A 256 -1.33 -1.92 -8.26
N PHE A 257 -1.09 -0.63 -8.01
CA PHE A 257 -0.80 -0.13 -6.67
C PHE A 257 -1.65 1.11 -6.33
N SER A 258 -1.93 1.30 -5.05
CA SER A 258 -2.67 2.46 -4.54
C SER A 258 -2.25 2.79 -3.10
N LEU A 259 -2.57 4.00 -2.65
CA LEU A 259 -2.29 4.42 -1.27
C LEU A 259 -3.38 3.92 -0.32
N ARG A 260 -2.95 3.33 0.79
CA ARG A 260 -3.78 3.04 1.97
C ARG A 260 -3.65 4.21 2.94
N THR A 261 -4.55 5.17 2.83
CA THR A 261 -4.55 6.42 3.62
C THR A 261 -4.64 6.18 5.13
N GLU A 262 -5.33 5.12 5.55
CA GLU A 262 -5.44 4.69 6.95
C GLU A 262 -4.12 4.22 7.58
N MET A 263 -3.14 3.83 6.76
CA MET A 263 -1.79 3.42 7.20
C MET A 263 -0.74 4.51 6.95
N LEU A 264 -1.13 5.68 6.44
CA LEU A 264 -0.18 6.77 6.22
C LEU A 264 0.00 7.58 7.51
N PRO A 265 1.21 7.64 8.11
CA PRO A 265 1.43 8.46 9.29
C PRO A 265 1.20 9.95 8.98
N SER A 266 0.42 10.65 9.81
CA SER A 266 -0.01 12.03 9.57
C SER A 266 1.12 13.06 9.46
N TYR A 267 2.31 12.77 10.00
CA TYR A 267 3.50 13.62 9.85
C TYR A 267 4.19 13.45 8.48
N ILE A 268 3.77 12.49 7.66
CA ILE A 268 4.18 12.33 6.25
C ILE A 268 3.05 12.86 5.36
N PRO A 269 3.26 13.97 4.64
CA PRO A 269 2.25 14.50 3.74
C PRO A 269 1.88 13.52 2.62
N ILE A 270 0.60 13.48 2.24
CA ILE A 270 0.09 12.64 1.12
C ILE A 270 0.89 12.90 -0.17
N ARG A 271 1.21 14.17 -0.46
CA ARG A 271 2.07 14.57 -1.58
C ARG A 271 3.44 13.87 -1.62
N VAL A 272 3.98 13.46 -0.48
CA VAL A 272 5.25 12.70 -0.41
C VAL A 272 4.97 11.21 -0.63
N ALA A 273 3.89 10.69 -0.08
CA ALA A 273 3.45 9.31 -0.32
C ALA A 273 3.15 9.03 -1.80
N GLU A 274 2.54 9.97 -2.51
CA GLU A 274 2.31 9.89 -3.96
C GLU A 274 3.63 9.80 -4.75
N LYS A 275 4.67 10.55 -4.34
CA LYS A 275 6.01 10.45 -4.95
C LYS A 275 6.61 9.05 -4.74
N ILE A 276 6.43 8.48 -3.54
CA ILE A 276 6.91 7.13 -3.20
C ILE A 276 6.17 6.07 -4.02
N LEU A 277 4.85 6.21 -4.16
CA LEU A 277 4.03 5.33 -5.00
C LEU A 277 4.52 5.38 -6.45
N PHE A 278 4.62 6.58 -7.04
CA PHE A 278 5.09 6.77 -8.41
C PHE A 278 6.46 6.14 -8.65
N VAL A 279 7.42 6.36 -7.73
CA VAL A 279 8.77 5.79 -7.86
C VAL A 279 8.73 4.27 -7.91
N GLY A 280 8.08 3.63 -6.94
CA GLY A 280 8.08 2.17 -6.91
C GLY A 280 7.23 1.54 -8.01
N GLU A 281 6.12 2.17 -8.44
CA GLU A 281 5.37 1.73 -9.62
C GLU A 281 6.25 1.74 -10.87
N SER A 282 7.03 2.81 -11.05
CA SER A 282 7.95 2.97 -12.18
C SER A 282 9.05 1.91 -12.18
N VAL A 283 9.65 1.63 -11.01
CA VAL A 283 10.70 0.62 -10.85
C VAL A 283 10.13 -0.78 -11.07
N GLN A 284 9.01 -1.11 -10.44
CA GLN A 284 8.34 -2.41 -10.56
C GLN A 284 7.91 -2.70 -12.00
N MET A 285 7.39 -1.70 -12.69
CA MET A 285 7.03 -1.82 -14.10
C MET A 285 8.25 -2.14 -14.98
N PHE A 286 9.40 -1.52 -14.68
CA PHE A 286 10.65 -1.73 -15.39
C PHE A 286 11.21 -3.14 -15.15
N GLU A 287 11.21 -3.60 -13.90
CA GLU A 287 11.70 -4.94 -13.54
C GLU A 287 10.88 -6.07 -14.19
N ASN A 288 9.55 -5.95 -14.23
CA ASN A 288 8.68 -6.96 -14.87
C ASN A 288 8.91 -7.12 -16.38
N HIS A 289 9.51 -6.14 -17.05
CA HIS A 289 9.75 -6.15 -18.50
C HIS A 289 11.23 -6.29 -18.89
N ASN A 290 12.12 -6.51 -17.91
CA ASN A 290 13.56 -6.71 -18.10
C ASN A 290 13.94 -8.09 -18.70
N HIS A 291 12.99 -8.85 -19.25
CA HIS A 291 13.27 -10.11 -19.94
C HIS A 291 14.00 -9.95 -21.30
N SER A 292 14.20 -8.72 -21.78
CA SER A 292 15.06 -8.46 -22.93
C SER A 292 16.54 -8.38 -22.48
N PRO A 293 17.43 -9.25 -22.99
CA PRO A 293 18.85 -9.30 -22.57
C PRO A 293 19.64 -8.03 -22.89
N SER A 294 19.08 -7.10 -23.66
CA SER A 294 19.66 -5.78 -23.97
C SER A 294 19.44 -4.74 -22.85
N ARG A 295 18.51 -4.97 -21.92
CA ARG A 295 18.06 -4.00 -20.89
C ARG A 295 18.39 -4.46 -19.48
N ALA A 296 19.45 -5.24 -19.32
CA ALA A 296 19.91 -5.72 -18.01
C ALA A 296 20.45 -4.55 -17.16
N GLY A 297 19.57 -3.92 -16.38
CA GLY A 297 19.92 -2.90 -15.40
C GLY A 297 18.69 -2.38 -14.66
N SER A 298 18.86 -1.89 -13.43
CA SER A 298 17.84 -1.12 -12.72
C SER A 298 17.61 0.21 -13.43
N ILE A 299 16.38 0.75 -13.38
CA ILE A 299 16.08 2.12 -13.85
C ILE A 299 16.96 3.17 -13.16
N LEU A 300 17.46 2.84 -11.96
CA LEU A 300 18.36 3.66 -11.15
C LEU A 300 19.84 3.51 -11.55
N LYS A 301 20.18 2.59 -12.47
CA LYS A 301 21.55 2.30 -12.93
C LYS A 301 22.52 2.16 -11.75
N HIS A 302 23.64 2.90 -11.75
CA HIS A 302 24.65 2.90 -10.68
C HIS A 302 24.29 3.75 -9.46
N GLN A 303 23.14 4.46 -9.46
CA GLN A 303 22.74 5.33 -8.35
C GLN A 303 22.02 4.56 -7.23
N GLU A 304 21.67 3.29 -7.46
CA GLU A 304 20.99 2.43 -6.49
C GLU A 304 21.77 2.31 -5.17
N ASP A 305 23.07 2.02 -5.24
CA ASP A 305 23.95 1.94 -4.06
C ASP A 305 24.03 3.26 -3.29
N MET A 306 24.03 4.39 -4.02
CA MET A 306 24.05 5.72 -3.43
C MET A 306 22.74 6.02 -2.69
N PHE A 307 21.59 5.72 -3.29
CA PHE A 307 20.30 5.90 -2.65
C PHE A 307 20.08 4.95 -1.47
N ALA A 308 20.56 3.71 -1.56
CA ALA A 308 20.57 2.76 -0.45
C ALA A 308 21.40 3.29 0.73
N ALA A 309 22.58 3.86 0.46
CA ALA A 309 23.42 4.48 1.47
C ALA A 309 22.75 5.72 2.11
N GLU A 310 22.08 6.56 1.33
CA GLU A 310 21.35 7.72 1.86
C GLU A 310 20.12 7.32 2.69
N LEU A 311 19.34 6.32 2.26
CA LEU A 311 18.24 5.75 3.06
C LEU A 311 18.77 5.14 4.37
N HIS A 312 19.90 4.44 4.31
CA HIS A 312 20.56 3.92 5.51
C HIS A 312 21.02 5.06 6.43
N LYS A 313 21.58 6.15 5.89
CA LYS A 313 21.99 7.32 6.68
C LYS A 313 20.80 7.98 7.39
N LEU A 314 19.63 8.07 6.75
CA LEU A 314 18.41 8.57 7.39
C LEU A 314 17.92 7.64 8.49
N LYS A 315 17.95 6.32 8.25
CA LYS A 315 17.60 5.31 9.26
C LYS A 315 18.45 5.41 10.53
N GLN A 316 19.71 5.83 10.42
CA GLN A 316 20.62 5.99 11.58
C GLN A 316 20.38 7.29 12.36
N GLN A 317 19.55 8.21 11.87
CA GLN A 317 19.25 9.44 12.62
C GLN A 317 18.35 9.14 13.82
N PRO A 318 18.63 9.73 15.00
CA PRO A 318 17.80 9.52 16.19
C PRO A 318 16.46 10.26 16.11
N LEU A 319 16.36 11.29 15.26
CA LEU A 319 15.18 12.12 15.09
C LEU A 319 14.75 12.10 13.63
N PHE A 320 13.44 11.96 13.41
CA PHE A 320 12.86 12.02 12.08
C PHE A 320 12.78 13.47 11.59
N SER A 321 13.49 13.76 10.50
CA SER A 321 13.46 15.05 9.81
C SER A 321 12.67 14.90 8.51
N LEU A 322 11.48 15.53 8.45
CA LEU A 322 10.65 15.50 7.25
C LEU A 322 11.36 16.14 6.05
N VAL A 323 12.16 17.18 6.28
CA VAL A 323 12.88 17.91 5.22
C VAL A 323 13.93 17.02 4.57
N ASP A 324 14.76 16.35 5.37
CA ASP A 324 15.81 15.46 4.84
C ASP A 324 15.20 14.23 4.17
N PHE A 325 14.13 13.69 4.75
CA PHE A 325 13.36 12.62 4.17
C PHE A 325 12.81 13.01 2.79
N GLU A 326 12.07 14.12 2.71
CA GLU A 326 11.47 14.58 1.46
C GLU A 326 12.53 14.91 0.40
N ASN A 327 13.63 15.56 0.76
CA ASN A 327 14.72 15.87 -0.16
C ASN A 327 15.34 14.61 -0.79
N LEU A 328 15.41 13.50 -0.04
CA LEU A 328 15.86 12.22 -0.60
C LEU A 328 14.81 11.64 -1.56
N ILE A 329 13.53 11.62 -1.16
CA ILE A 329 12.44 11.13 -2.02
C ILE A 329 12.38 11.92 -3.33
N ASP A 330 12.53 13.25 -3.28
CA ASP A 330 12.51 14.11 -4.46
C ASP A 330 13.70 13.86 -5.40
N ARG A 331 14.88 13.54 -4.86
CA ARG A 331 16.04 13.17 -5.67
C ARG A 331 15.81 11.84 -6.37
N ILE A 332 15.34 10.81 -5.66
CA ILE A 332 15.02 9.50 -6.26
C ILE A 332 13.96 9.67 -7.35
N ARG A 333 12.87 10.40 -7.04
CA ARG A 333 11.78 10.66 -7.99
C ARG A 333 12.26 11.40 -9.24
N SER A 334 13.14 12.37 -9.10
CA SER A 334 13.68 13.13 -10.24
C SER A 334 14.56 12.26 -11.12
N THR A 335 15.46 11.45 -10.54
CA THR A 335 16.24 10.45 -11.28
C THR A 335 15.33 9.50 -12.06
N VAL A 336 14.33 8.90 -11.40
CA VAL A 336 13.41 7.95 -12.05
C VAL A 336 12.63 8.62 -13.18
N ALA A 337 12.15 9.85 -12.96
CA ALA A 337 11.41 10.60 -13.97
C ALA A 337 12.26 10.96 -15.20
N GLU A 338 13.52 11.34 -15.02
CA GLU A 338 14.46 11.61 -16.11
C GLU A 338 14.71 10.34 -16.95
N HIS A 339 14.92 9.19 -16.29
CA HIS A 339 15.12 7.92 -16.98
C HIS A 339 13.87 7.45 -17.72
N LEU A 340 12.68 7.59 -17.11
CA LEU A 340 11.43 7.32 -17.79
C LEU A 340 11.24 8.24 -19.00
N TRP A 341 11.59 9.52 -18.89
CA TRP A 341 11.49 10.44 -20.02
C TRP A 341 12.38 10.00 -21.19
N THR A 342 13.64 9.68 -20.92
CA THR A 342 14.58 9.17 -21.94
C THR A 342 14.04 7.88 -22.57
N LEU A 343 13.56 6.95 -21.75
CA LEU A 343 12.98 5.70 -22.23
C LEU A 343 11.75 5.95 -23.14
N MET A 344 10.85 6.84 -22.75
CA MET A 344 9.62 7.10 -23.49
C MET A 344 9.89 7.89 -24.79
N VAL A 345 10.70 8.94 -24.71
CA VAL A 345 10.91 9.88 -25.81
C VAL A 345 11.98 9.41 -26.78
N GLU A 346 13.12 8.95 -26.26
CA GLU A 346 14.28 8.60 -27.09
C GLU A 346 14.23 7.14 -27.53
N GLU A 347 13.89 6.19 -26.65
CA GLU A 347 13.92 4.76 -26.98
C GLU A 347 12.60 4.23 -27.58
N SER A 348 11.45 4.80 -27.21
CA SER A 348 10.13 4.34 -27.69
C SER A 348 9.42 5.30 -28.62
N GLU A 349 10.13 6.33 -29.12
CA GLU A 349 9.66 7.23 -30.19
C GLU A 349 8.25 7.79 -29.91
N LEU A 350 8.01 8.26 -28.69
CA LEU A 350 6.69 8.77 -28.24
C LEU A 350 6.05 9.75 -29.25
N LEU A 351 6.85 10.61 -29.88
CA LEU A 351 6.36 11.59 -30.85
C LEU A 351 5.78 10.93 -32.10
N GLU A 352 6.35 9.81 -32.56
CA GLU A 352 5.84 9.07 -33.71
C GLU A 352 4.53 8.37 -33.35
N GLN A 353 4.45 7.76 -32.16
CA GLN A 353 3.22 7.12 -31.69
C GLN A 353 2.09 8.13 -31.44
N LEU A 354 2.39 9.34 -30.97
CA LEU A 354 1.42 10.44 -30.89
C LEU A 354 0.93 10.87 -32.29
N LYS A 355 1.82 10.90 -33.28
CA LYS A 355 1.45 11.19 -34.67
C LYS A 355 0.54 10.10 -35.23
N ILE A 356 0.82 8.82 -34.96
CA ILE A 356 -0.04 7.69 -35.33
C ILE A 356 -1.42 7.84 -34.67
N ILE A 357 -1.48 8.08 -33.36
CA ILE A 357 -2.76 8.29 -32.66
C ILE A 357 -3.55 9.45 -33.29
N LYS A 358 -2.90 10.57 -33.62
CA LYS A 358 -3.55 11.68 -34.33
C LYS A 358 -4.04 11.27 -35.71
N ASP A 359 -3.23 10.57 -36.50
CA ASP A 359 -3.54 10.18 -37.87
C ASP A 359 -4.77 9.26 -37.95
N PHE A 360 -4.94 8.38 -36.96
CA PHE A 360 -6.03 7.40 -36.91
C PHE A 360 -7.22 7.87 -36.05
N TYR A 361 -7.03 8.18 -34.75
CA TYR A 361 -8.16 8.60 -33.88
C TYR A 361 -8.74 9.96 -34.27
N LEU A 362 -7.92 10.90 -34.74
CA LEU A 362 -8.37 12.23 -35.16
C LEU A 362 -8.57 12.36 -36.67
N LEU A 363 -8.58 11.24 -37.40
CA LEU A 363 -8.78 11.19 -38.85
C LEU A 363 -7.78 12.06 -39.65
N GLY A 364 -6.55 12.24 -39.15
CA GLY A 364 -5.52 13.03 -39.85
C GLY A 364 -5.20 12.50 -41.25
N ARG A 365 -5.29 11.17 -41.46
CA ARG A 365 -5.18 10.54 -42.79
C ARG A 365 -6.52 10.53 -43.50
N GLY A 366 -6.91 11.71 -44.00
CA GLY A 366 -8.21 11.93 -44.62
C GLY A 366 -8.53 11.00 -45.79
N GLU A 367 -7.54 10.79 -46.66
CA GLU A 367 -7.57 9.92 -47.85
C GLU A 367 -7.82 8.45 -47.51
N LEU A 368 -7.15 7.91 -46.50
CA LEU A 368 -7.31 6.53 -46.03
C LEU A 368 -8.74 6.27 -45.60
N TYR A 369 -9.28 7.17 -44.75
CA TYR A 369 -10.65 7.04 -44.28
C TYR A 369 -11.68 7.22 -45.39
N GLN A 370 -11.38 7.99 -46.44
CA GLN A 370 -12.29 8.12 -47.58
C GLN A 370 -12.40 6.80 -48.35
N VAL A 371 -11.26 6.19 -48.70
CA VAL A 371 -11.23 4.88 -49.37
C VAL A 371 -11.83 3.78 -48.49
N PHE A 372 -11.55 3.81 -47.18
CA PHE A 372 -12.15 2.88 -46.22
C PHE A 372 -13.67 3.03 -46.15
N ILE A 373 -14.19 4.26 -46.07
CA ILE A 373 -15.64 4.50 -46.06
C ILE A 373 -16.27 3.93 -47.32
N ASP A 374 -15.70 4.17 -48.50
CA ASP A 374 -16.23 3.67 -49.77
C ASP A 374 -16.28 2.13 -49.82
N LEU A 375 -15.26 1.46 -49.29
CA LEU A 375 -15.19 -0.01 -49.20
C LEU A 375 -16.13 -0.59 -48.16
N ALA A 376 -16.25 0.04 -46.99
CA ALA A 376 -17.01 -0.47 -45.85
C ALA A 376 -18.49 -0.04 -45.85
N GLN A 377 -18.89 0.90 -46.72
CA GLN A 377 -20.24 1.47 -46.73
C GLN A 377 -21.36 0.45 -46.89
N GLN A 378 -21.16 -0.57 -47.74
CA GLN A 378 -22.20 -1.58 -47.99
C GLN A 378 -22.34 -2.55 -46.82
N MET A 379 -21.23 -2.90 -46.15
CA MET A 379 -21.20 -3.85 -45.03
C MET A 379 -21.59 -3.24 -43.67
N LEU A 380 -21.34 -1.94 -43.46
CA LEU A 380 -21.63 -1.25 -42.19
C LEU A 380 -23.00 -0.57 -42.15
N LYS A 381 -23.74 -0.54 -43.28
CA LYS A 381 -25.14 -0.10 -43.34
C LYS A 381 -26.10 -1.09 -42.69
N THR A 382 -25.78 -2.37 -42.76
CA THR A 382 -26.53 -3.45 -42.11
C THR A 382 -26.15 -3.56 -40.63
N PRO A 383 -27.03 -4.13 -39.78
CA PRO A 383 -26.68 -4.41 -38.39
C PRO A 383 -25.48 -5.38 -38.32
N PRO A 384 -24.58 -5.22 -37.33
CA PRO A 384 -23.35 -5.99 -37.24
C PRO A 384 -23.62 -7.47 -36.95
N THR A 385 -22.79 -8.34 -37.53
CA THR A 385 -22.78 -9.80 -37.33
C THR A 385 -21.41 -10.25 -36.82
N ALA A 386 -21.27 -11.51 -36.37
CA ALA A 386 -20.02 -12.04 -35.81
C ALA A 386 -18.80 -11.96 -36.76
N VAL A 387 -19.04 -11.95 -38.08
CA VAL A 387 -17.99 -11.83 -39.11
C VAL A 387 -17.68 -10.38 -39.48
N THR A 388 -18.55 -9.43 -39.14
CA THR A 388 -18.41 -8.02 -39.52
C THR A 388 -17.13 -7.39 -38.99
N GLU A 389 -16.67 -7.77 -37.79
CA GLU A 389 -15.40 -7.29 -37.24
C GLU A 389 -14.21 -7.70 -38.13
N HIS A 390 -14.17 -8.95 -38.59
CA HIS A 390 -13.10 -9.44 -39.45
C HIS A 390 -13.13 -8.75 -40.83
N ASP A 391 -14.30 -8.70 -41.47
CA ASP A 391 -14.48 -8.13 -42.81
C ASP A 391 -14.08 -6.64 -42.84
N VAL A 392 -14.42 -5.90 -41.79
CA VAL A 392 -14.08 -4.48 -41.66
C VAL A 392 -12.57 -4.26 -41.51
N ASN A 393 -11.88 -5.11 -40.73
CA ASN A 393 -10.43 -5.04 -40.61
C ASN A 393 -9.72 -5.38 -41.94
N VAL A 394 -10.24 -6.36 -42.69
CA VAL A 394 -9.72 -6.66 -44.05
C VAL A 394 -9.95 -5.48 -45.00
N ALA A 395 -11.13 -4.86 -44.97
CA ALA A 395 -11.42 -3.67 -45.77
C ALA A 395 -10.49 -2.49 -45.40
N PHE A 396 -10.17 -2.34 -44.13
CA PHE A 396 -9.24 -1.32 -43.63
C PHE A 396 -7.80 -1.56 -44.11
N GLN A 397 -7.31 -2.80 -44.06
CA GLN A 397 -6.00 -3.18 -44.62
C GLN A 397 -5.95 -2.94 -46.14
N GLN A 398 -7.00 -3.28 -46.87
CA GLN A 398 -7.10 -3.00 -48.30
C GLN A 398 -7.09 -1.50 -48.61
N ALA A 399 -7.77 -0.68 -47.79
CA ALA A 399 -7.74 0.77 -47.93
C ALA A 399 -6.32 1.32 -47.70
N ALA A 400 -5.59 0.80 -46.70
CA ALA A 400 -4.21 1.18 -46.44
C ALA A 400 -3.28 0.84 -47.61
N HIS A 401 -3.41 -0.36 -48.19
CA HIS A 401 -2.61 -0.76 -49.35
C HIS A 401 -2.92 0.10 -50.59
N LYS A 402 -4.19 0.49 -50.80
CA LYS A 402 -4.59 1.36 -51.92
C LYS A 402 -4.02 2.77 -51.83
N VAL A 403 -3.82 3.27 -50.62
CA VAL A 403 -3.25 4.59 -50.36
C VAL A 403 -1.72 4.54 -50.28
N LEU A 404 -1.11 3.37 -50.49
CA LEU A 404 0.34 3.15 -50.41
C LEU A 404 0.87 3.58 -49.03
N LEU A 405 0.21 3.12 -47.96
CA LEU A 405 0.70 3.33 -46.61
C LEU A 405 1.99 2.51 -46.43
N ASP A 406 3.15 3.18 -46.49
CA ASP A 406 4.49 2.57 -46.55
C ASP A 406 4.94 1.81 -45.28
N ASP A 407 4.14 1.78 -44.21
CA ASP A 407 4.55 1.29 -42.90
C ASP A 407 3.75 0.05 -42.49
N ASP A 408 4.17 -1.10 -43.02
CA ASP A 408 3.55 -2.42 -42.79
C ASP A 408 3.52 -2.82 -41.30
N ASN A 409 4.37 -2.22 -40.47
CA ASN A 409 4.45 -2.49 -39.03
C ASN A 409 3.35 -1.78 -38.21
N LEU A 410 2.67 -0.78 -38.77
CA LEU A 410 1.62 -0.01 -38.07
C LEU A 410 0.27 -0.71 -38.07
N LEU A 411 -0.08 -1.38 -39.16
CA LEU A 411 -1.40 -1.99 -39.35
C LEU A 411 -1.72 -3.07 -38.29
N PRO A 412 -0.77 -3.92 -37.84
CA PRO A 412 -1.03 -4.87 -36.77
C PRO A 412 -1.30 -4.24 -35.39
N LEU A 413 -0.91 -2.97 -35.18
CA LEU A 413 -1.15 -2.25 -33.93
C LEU A 413 -2.56 -1.64 -33.85
N LEU A 414 -3.26 -1.55 -34.98
CA LEU A 414 -4.57 -0.90 -35.09
C LEU A 414 -5.61 -1.98 -35.38
N HIS A 415 -6.59 -2.11 -34.48
CA HIS A 415 -7.68 -3.06 -34.63
C HIS A 415 -9.01 -2.34 -34.55
N LEU A 416 -9.84 -2.49 -35.58
CA LEU A 416 -11.21 -1.98 -35.57
C LEU A 416 -12.10 -2.97 -34.82
N THR A 417 -12.77 -2.48 -33.78
CA THR A 417 -13.70 -3.29 -32.96
C THR A 417 -15.12 -3.02 -33.39
N VAL A 418 -15.98 -4.04 -33.35
CA VAL A 418 -17.41 -3.88 -33.66
C VAL A 418 -18.21 -4.49 -32.52
N ASP A 419 -19.02 -3.67 -31.85
CA ASP A 419 -19.88 -4.14 -30.77
C ASP A 419 -21.09 -4.89 -31.35
N TYR A 420 -21.20 -6.20 -31.07
CA TYR A 420 -22.32 -7.04 -31.48
C TYR A 420 -22.80 -7.88 -30.28
N GLN A 421 -24.12 -7.94 -30.07
CA GLN A 421 -24.75 -8.57 -28.89
C GLN A 421 -24.51 -10.10 -28.73
N GLY A 422 -23.71 -10.73 -29.59
CA GLY A 422 -23.38 -12.16 -29.47
C GLY A 422 -22.21 -12.47 -28.54
N LYS A 423 -21.48 -11.46 -28.03
CA LYS A 423 -20.26 -11.66 -27.22
C LYS A 423 -20.53 -11.98 -25.74
N ASP A 424 -21.75 -11.72 -25.24
CA ASP A 424 -22.15 -11.94 -23.83
C ASP A 424 -23.16 -13.08 -23.60
N SER A 425 -23.16 -14.13 -24.43
CA SER A 425 -24.04 -15.31 -24.21
C SER A 425 -23.34 -16.50 -23.54
N LYS A 426 -22.11 -16.33 -23.02
CA LYS A 426 -21.42 -17.35 -22.22
C LYS A 426 -20.67 -16.77 -21.01
N ALA A 427 -21.35 -15.99 -20.18
CA ALA A 427 -21.14 -15.94 -18.74
C ALA A 427 -22.15 -14.95 -18.14
N THR A 428 -22.82 -15.37 -17.06
CA THR A 428 -23.78 -14.64 -16.20
C THR A 428 -25.26 -14.56 -16.66
N PRO A 429 -26.22 -14.93 -15.78
CA PRO A 429 -27.65 -14.80 -16.02
C PRO A 429 -28.10 -13.32 -15.93
N PRO A 430 -29.26 -12.96 -16.52
CA PRO A 430 -29.61 -11.56 -16.75
C PRO A 430 -30.06 -10.90 -15.45
N GLN A 431 -29.27 -9.94 -14.96
CA GLN A 431 -29.72 -8.97 -13.97
C GLN A 431 -30.01 -7.64 -14.67
N ASP A 432 -31.22 -7.13 -14.41
CA ASP A 432 -31.84 -5.94 -14.96
C ASP A 432 -30.89 -4.73 -15.02
N THR A 433 -30.35 -4.50 -16.22
CA THR A 433 -29.79 -3.22 -16.62
C THR A 433 -30.49 -2.80 -17.92
N SER A 434 -30.82 -1.52 -18.00
CA SER A 434 -31.50 -0.86 -19.12
C SER A 434 -31.12 -1.45 -20.49
N PRO A 435 -32.08 -1.62 -21.42
CA PRO A 435 -31.77 -2.20 -22.72
C PRO A 435 -30.73 -1.33 -23.42
N ARG A 436 -29.47 -1.82 -23.51
CA ARG A 436 -28.52 -1.28 -24.49
C ARG A 436 -29.13 -1.58 -25.84
N GLU A 437 -29.83 -0.59 -26.40
CA GLU A 437 -30.38 -0.65 -27.75
C GLU A 437 -29.28 -1.13 -28.70
N SER A 438 -29.58 -2.17 -29.49
CA SER A 438 -28.64 -2.63 -30.50
C SER A 438 -28.30 -1.45 -31.41
N PRO A 439 -27.01 -1.20 -31.68
CA PRO A 439 -26.63 -0.10 -32.55
C PRO A 439 -27.36 -0.28 -33.89
N PRO A 440 -28.16 0.71 -34.35
CA PRO A 440 -29.07 0.54 -35.48
C PRO A 440 -28.34 0.28 -36.81
N THR A 441 -27.03 0.50 -36.85
CA THR A 441 -26.15 0.29 -38.01
C THR A 441 -24.77 -0.17 -37.53
N GLY A 442 -24.06 -0.96 -38.33
CA GLY A 442 -22.65 -1.31 -38.09
C GLY A 442 -21.77 -0.06 -37.92
N TRP A 443 -22.12 1.06 -38.57
CA TRP A 443 -21.45 2.36 -38.38
C TRP A 443 -21.56 2.94 -36.98
N ALA A 444 -22.59 2.62 -36.21
CA ALA A 444 -22.70 3.04 -34.80
C ALA A 444 -21.90 2.11 -33.87
N ALA A 445 -21.71 0.85 -34.27
CA ALA A 445 -21.02 -0.19 -33.52
C ALA A 445 -19.48 -0.18 -33.67
N LEU A 446 -18.96 0.51 -34.68
CA LEU A 446 -17.53 0.51 -35.01
C LEU A 446 -16.71 1.37 -34.03
N GLY A 447 -15.72 0.79 -33.37
CA GLY A 447 -14.69 1.44 -32.57
C GLY A 447 -13.28 1.23 -33.16
N LEU A 448 -12.30 1.94 -32.60
CA LEU A 448 -10.88 1.77 -32.91
C LEU A 448 -10.12 1.47 -31.61
N THR A 449 -9.35 0.38 -31.64
CA THR A 449 -8.47 -0.04 -30.55
C THR A 449 -7.03 0.00 -31.05
N TYR A 450 -6.19 0.77 -30.36
CA TYR A 450 -4.77 0.81 -30.61
C TYR A 450 -4.03 -0.01 -29.54
N LYS A 451 -3.24 -0.98 -29.99
CA LYS A 451 -2.43 -1.85 -29.12
C LYS A 451 -1.13 -1.13 -28.78
N VAL A 452 -1.15 -0.43 -27.66
CA VAL A 452 0.01 0.28 -27.13
C VAL A 452 1.10 -0.71 -26.73
N GLN A 453 2.34 -0.45 -27.13
CA GLN A 453 3.50 -1.23 -26.70
C GLN A 453 4.11 -0.65 -25.42
N TRP A 454 4.81 -1.49 -24.65
CA TRP A 454 5.64 -1.03 -23.54
C TRP A 454 6.72 -0.07 -24.05
N PRO A 455 6.99 1.06 -23.38
CA PRO A 455 6.48 1.54 -22.08
C PRO A 455 5.30 2.53 -22.18
N LEU A 456 4.77 2.77 -23.38
CA LEU A 456 3.87 3.89 -23.64
C LEU A 456 2.48 3.75 -23.03
N HIS A 457 2.11 2.57 -22.54
CA HIS A 457 0.84 2.32 -21.84
C HIS A 457 0.72 3.08 -20.51
N ILE A 458 1.83 3.57 -19.94
CA ILE A 458 1.81 4.49 -18.79
C ILE A 458 1.06 5.78 -19.16
N LEU A 459 1.32 6.33 -20.36
CA LEU A 459 0.65 7.54 -20.84
C LEU A 459 -0.69 7.21 -21.50
N PHE A 460 -0.71 6.20 -22.36
CA PHE A 460 -1.91 5.75 -23.06
C PHE A 460 -2.65 4.69 -22.24
N THR A 461 -3.17 5.13 -21.09
CA THR A 461 -4.02 4.29 -20.25
C THR A 461 -5.31 3.91 -20.98
N PRO A 462 -5.96 2.79 -20.62
CA PRO A 462 -7.24 2.39 -21.23
C PRO A 462 -8.29 3.51 -21.19
N ALA A 463 -8.35 4.27 -20.09
CA ALA A 463 -9.24 5.42 -19.95
C ALA A 463 -8.93 6.56 -20.94
N VAL A 464 -7.63 6.80 -21.24
CA VAL A 464 -7.22 7.78 -22.26
C VAL A 464 -7.60 7.30 -23.66
N LEU A 465 -7.35 6.02 -23.98
CA LEU A 465 -7.72 5.43 -25.26
C LEU A 465 -9.23 5.41 -25.47
N GLU A 466 -10.03 5.19 -24.42
CA GLU A 466 -11.48 5.25 -24.51
C GLU A 466 -11.97 6.66 -24.84
N LYS A 467 -11.38 7.69 -24.21
CA LYS A 467 -11.69 9.11 -24.53
C LYS A 467 -11.31 9.45 -25.97
N LEU A 468 -10.18 8.93 -26.47
CA LEU A 468 -9.79 9.08 -27.87
C LEU A 468 -10.76 8.36 -28.81
N ASN A 469 -11.21 7.15 -28.46
CA ASN A 469 -12.20 6.40 -29.24
C ASN A 469 -13.54 7.15 -29.31
N ARG A 470 -14.02 7.72 -28.19
CA ARG A 470 -15.23 8.58 -28.20
C ARG A 470 -15.08 9.77 -29.15
N THR A 471 -13.91 10.39 -29.20
CA THR A 471 -13.62 11.49 -30.13
C THR A 471 -13.62 11.02 -31.58
N TYR A 472 -13.01 9.87 -31.85
CA TYR A 472 -13.01 9.22 -33.18
C TYR A 472 -14.43 8.92 -33.68
N LEU A 473 -15.31 8.39 -32.83
CA LEU A 473 -16.71 8.13 -33.17
C LEU A 473 -17.43 9.39 -33.67
N ILE A 474 -17.25 10.51 -32.97
CA ILE A 474 -17.88 11.80 -33.33
C ILE A 474 -17.34 12.31 -34.66
N LEU A 475 -16.01 12.35 -34.82
CA LEU A 475 -15.38 12.83 -36.05
C LEU A 475 -15.76 11.98 -37.26
N ARG A 476 -15.89 10.66 -37.10
CA ARG A 476 -16.34 9.76 -38.14
C ARG A 476 -17.77 10.08 -38.58
N VAL A 477 -18.70 10.27 -37.64
CA VAL A 477 -20.09 10.62 -37.96
C VAL A 477 -20.17 11.93 -38.73
N LEU A 478 -19.39 12.94 -38.34
CA LEU A 478 -19.31 14.21 -39.07
C LEU A 478 -18.78 14.00 -40.50
N LYS A 479 -17.72 13.21 -40.67
CA LYS A 479 -17.15 12.92 -41.98
C LYS A 479 -18.14 12.16 -42.88
N LEU A 480 -18.83 11.15 -42.35
CA LEU A 480 -19.88 10.41 -43.07
C LEU A 480 -21.03 11.31 -43.52
N ARG A 481 -21.38 12.35 -42.74
CA ARG A 481 -22.42 13.34 -43.10
C ARG A 481 -21.95 14.40 -44.09
N LEU A 482 -20.64 14.66 -44.19
CA LEU A 482 -20.06 15.61 -45.14
C LEU A 482 -19.76 15.00 -46.51
N VAL A 483 -19.45 13.70 -46.57
CA VAL A 483 -19.22 12.96 -47.83
C VAL A 483 -20.38 13.06 -48.85
N PRO A 484 -21.69 13.08 -48.49
CA PRO A 484 -22.76 13.23 -49.50
C PRO A 484 -22.82 14.61 -50.19
N ILE A 485 -21.99 15.60 -49.82
CA ILE A 485 -22.13 16.98 -50.34
C ILE A 485 -21.33 17.23 -51.64
N TYR A 486 -20.40 16.34 -52.02
CA TYR A 486 -19.67 16.46 -53.29
C TYR A 486 -19.86 15.21 -54.18
N PRO A 487 -20.88 15.17 -55.06
CA PRO A 487 -20.78 14.33 -56.23
C PRO A 487 -19.68 14.91 -57.12
N ILE A 488 -18.55 14.20 -57.20
CA ILE A 488 -17.57 14.41 -58.25
C ILE A 488 -18.29 14.09 -59.57
N LYS A 489 -18.56 15.14 -60.37
CA LYS A 489 -19.03 15.06 -61.75
C LYS A 489 -17.85 15.02 -62.70
#